data_AF-A0A5E4QEL5-F1
#
_entry.id   AF-A0A5E4QEL5-F1
#
_cell.length_a   1.000
_cell.length_b   1.000
_cell.length_c   1.000
_cell.angle_alpha   90.00
_cell.angle_beta   90.00
_cell.angle_gamma   90.00
#
_symmetry.space_group_name_H-M   'P 1'
#
loop_
_entity.id
_entity.type
_entity.pdbx_description
1 polymer ?
#
loop_
_entity_poly.entity_id
_entity_poly.type
_entity_poly.pdbx_seq_one_letter_code
_entity_poly.pdbx_strand_id
1 'polypeptide(L)'
;MINDAIMKHRTLLRRQQRVRGSPGLLEEIRSSSVALRTLTREAKEQWWKRKAVYINWLSETHQLGLFYSEVSTYGLKISVKKTEVMSLDTLQTAGFALGISLGGDTLKQLDKFRYLGSITPIRGDLDADINNRISAASATFGKLEQRLLRT
;
A
#
# COMPACT_ATOMS: atom_id res chain seq x y z
N MET A 1 22.46 -19.15 -7.65
CA MET A 1 23.02 -18.54 -6.41
C MET A 1 22.52 -19.21 -5.13
N ILE A 2 21.25 -19.08 -4.72
CA ILE A 2 20.78 -19.74 -3.47
C ILE A 2 20.75 -21.27 -3.58
N ASN A 3 20.33 -21.82 -4.72
CA ASN A 3 20.32 -23.27 -4.96
C ASN A 3 21.72 -23.87 -4.88
N ASP A 4 22.73 -23.16 -5.38
CA ASP A 4 24.13 -23.60 -5.34
C ASP A 4 24.64 -23.65 -3.90
N ALA A 5 24.30 -22.65 -3.09
CA ALA A 5 24.63 -22.63 -1.67
C ALA A 5 23.90 -23.74 -0.88
N ILE A 6 22.65 -24.07 -1.25
CA ILE A 6 21.90 -25.20 -0.67
C ILE A 6 22.59 -26.51 -1.02
N MET A 7 22.99 -26.67 -2.28
CA MET A 7 23.70 -27.86 -2.75
C MET A 7 25.05 -28.02 -2.05
N LYS A 8 25.83 -26.93 -1.92
CA LYS A 8 27.10 -26.92 -1.16
C LYS A 8 26.88 -27.33 0.30
N HIS A 9 25.87 -26.80 0.97
CA HIS A 9 25.62 -27.17 2.37
C HIS A 9 25.21 -28.64 2.51
N ARG A 10 24.36 -29.14 1.60
CA ARG A 10 23.95 -30.55 1.55
C ARG A 10 25.14 -31.49 1.34
N THR A 11 26.09 -31.15 0.48
CA THR A 11 27.28 -31.98 0.24
C THR A 11 28.20 -31.98 1.46
N LEU A 12 28.39 -30.85 2.14
CA LEU A 12 29.17 -30.76 3.37
C LEU A 12 28.57 -31.60 4.51
N LEU A 13 27.24 -31.56 4.70
CA LEU A 13 26.57 -32.41 5.68
C LEU A 13 26.74 -33.91 5.37
N ARG A 14 26.67 -34.31 4.10
CA ARG A 14 26.95 -35.70 3.69
C ARG A 14 28.40 -36.10 3.95
N ARG A 15 29.36 -35.18 3.77
CA ARG A 15 30.78 -35.42 4.06
C ARG A 15 31.02 -35.58 5.57
N GLN A 16 30.34 -34.79 6.40
CA GLN A 16 30.40 -34.88 7.87
C GLN A 16 29.90 -36.23 8.40
N GLN A 17 28.87 -36.81 7.77
CA GLN A 17 28.37 -38.15 8.13
C GLN A 17 29.41 -39.25 7.90
N ARG A 18 30.31 -39.06 6.91
CA ARG A 18 31.37 -40.03 6.59
C ARG A 18 32.67 -39.79 7.37
N VAL A 19 32.96 -38.54 7.75
CA VAL A 19 34.20 -38.14 8.43
C VAL A 19 33.83 -37.35 9.70
N ARG A 20 33.55 -38.06 10.79
CA ARG A 20 33.23 -37.43 12.09
C ARG A 20 34.51 -36.87 12.73
N GLY A 21 34.43 -35.64 13.26
CA GLY A 21 35.43 -35.07 14.17
C GLY A 21 36.53 -34.19 13.55
N SER A 22 36.49 -33.88 12.25
CA SER A 22 37.46 -32.95 11.64
C SER A 22 37.12 -31.48 11.97
N PRO A 23 37.99 -30.72 12.67
CA PRO A 23 37.71 -29.33 13.05
C PRO A 23 37.52 -28.40 11.84
N GLY A 24 38.31 -28.58 10.78
CA GLY A 24 38.21 -27.76 9.56
C GLY A 24 36.89 -27.96 8.82
N LEU A 25 36.35 -29.19 8.83
CA LEU A 25 35.05 -29.49 8.21
C LEU A 25 33.90 -28.84 9.00
N LEU A 26 33.99 -28.76 10.33
CA LEU A 26 32.99 -28.10 11.16
C LEU A 26 32.93 -26.59 10.88
N GLU A 27 34.09 -25.95 10.72
CA GLU A 27 34.16 -24.52 10.38
C GLU A 27 33.64 -24.24 8.95
N GLU A 28 33.89 -25.14 8.01
CA GLU A 28 33.33 -25.07 6.67
C GLU A 28 31.79 -25.21 6.66
N ILE A 29 31.24 -26.09 7.50
CA ILE A 29 29.80 -26.24 7.66
C ILE A 29 29.19 -25.00 8.33
N ARG A 30 29.87 -24.43 9.32
CA ARG A 30 29.44 -23.21 10.00
C ARG A 30 29.38 -22.03 9.03
N SER A 31 30.46 -21.78 8.29
CA SER A 31 30.51 -20.72 7.27
C SER A 31 29.47 -20.95 6.16
N SER A 32 29.28 -22.20 5.71
CA SER A 32 28.23 -22.55 4.75
C SER A 32 26.83 -22.29 5.29
N SER A 33 26.56 -22.56 6.57
CA SER A 33 25.28 -22.28 7.23
C SER A 33 25.00 -20.79 7.30
N VAL A 34 26.02 -19.99 7.63
CA VAL A 34 25.92 -18.53 7.68
C VAL A 34 25.61 -17.98 6.28
N ALA A 35 26.37 -18.39 5.26
CA ALA A 35 26.14 -17.97 3.88
C ALA A 35 24.71 -18.31 3.40
N LEU A 36 24.23 -19.52 3.73
CA LEU A 36 22.86 -19.92 3.43
C LEU A 36 21.81 -19.04 4.09
N ARG A 37 21.97 -18.74 5.38
CA ARG A 37 21.05 -17.86 6.11
C ARG A 37 21.02 -16.47 5.50
N THR A 38 22.18 -15.93 5.14
CA THR A 38 22.29 -14.62 4.48
C THR A 38 21.56 -14.62 3.14
N LEU A 39 21.86 -15.57 2.26
CA LEU A 39 21.22 -15.68 0.94
C LEU A 39 19.70 -15.93 1.04
N THR A 40 19.26 -16.72 2.02
CA THR A 40 17.82 -16.96 2.27
C THR A 40 17.13 -15.67 2.72
N ARG A 41 17.77 -14.91 3.61
CA ARG A 41 17.25 -13.61 4.06
C ARG A 41 17.18 -12.62 2.89
N GLU A 42 18.23 -12.52 2.10
CA GLU A 42 18.29 -11.65 0.92
C GLU A 42 17.22 -12.03 -0.12
N ALA A 43 17.06 -13.32 -0.42
CA ALA A 43 16.03 -13.79 -1.34
C ALA A 43 14.62 -13.45 -0.82
N LYS A 44 14.36 -13.65 0.48
CA LYS A 44 13.10 -13.27 1.11
C LYS A 44 12.87 -11.75 1.04
N GLU A 45 13.89 -10.95 1.34
CA GLU A 45 13.80 -9.50 1.30
C GLU A 45 13.56 -8.98 -0.12
N GLN A 46 14.28 -9.51 -1.12
CA GLN A 46 14.05 -9.17 -2.53
C GLN A 46 12.65 -9.56 -2.99
N TRP A 47 12.15 -10.72 -2.56
CA TRP A 47 10.77 -11.13 -2.84
C TRP A 47 9.77 -10.11 -2.29
N TRP A 48 9.92 -9.71 -1.03
CA TRP A 48 9.05 -8.68 -0.43
C TRP A 48 9.15 -7.33 -1.14
N LYS A 49 10.36 -6.88 -1.51
CA LYS A 49 10.56 -5.63 -2.27
C LYS A 49 9.84 -5.68 -3.61
N ARG A 50 10.01 -6.76 -4.37
CA ARG A 50 9.34 -6.93 -5.67
C ARG A 50 7.82 -6.98 -5.51
N LYS A 51 7.33 -7.68 -4.47
CA LYS A 51 5.89 -7.77 -4.23
C LYS A 51 5.30 -6.43 -3.80
N ALA A 52 6.00 -5.65 -2.98
CA ALA A 52 5.59 -4.30 -2.60
C ALA A 52 5.50 -3.37 -3.82
N VAL A 53 6.50 -3.40 -4.70
CA VAL A 53 6.48 -2.63 -5.96
C VAL A 53 5.29 -3.03 -6.83
N TYR A 54 5.01 -4.33 -6.95
CA TYR A 54 3.87 -4.82 -7.72
C TYR A 54 2.52 -4.34 -7.16
N ILE A 55 2.32 -4.46 -5.83
CA ILE A 55 1.10 -4.00 -5.17
C ILE A 55 0.93 -2.48 -5.33
N ASN A 56 2.02 -1.72 -5.23
CA ASN A 56 2.01 -0.27 -5.46
C ASN A 56 1.61 0.06 -6.90
N TRP A 57 2.19 -0.65 -7.87
CA TRP A 57 1.87 -0.49 -9.29
C TRP A 57 0.39 -0.76 -9.60
N LEU A 58 -0.22 -1.79 -9.00
CA LEU A 58 -1.67 -2.04 -9.13
C LEU A 58 -2.52 -0.85 -8.63
N SER A 59 -2.09 -0.22 -7.54
CA SER A 59 -2.76 0.96 -6.99
C SER A 59 -2.63 2.18 -7.91
N GLU A 60 -1.43 2.43 -8.43
CA GLU A 60 -1.14 3.59 -9.30
C GLU A 60 -1.80 3.48 -10.68
N THR A 61 -1.96 2.26 -11.20
CA THR A 61 -2.58 2.01 -12.50
C THR A 61 -4.10 1.85 -12.46
N HIS A 62 -4.73 2.24 -11.34
CA HIS A 62 -6.19 2.19 -11.14
C HIS A 62 -6.78 0.76 -11.23
N GLN A 63 -5.97 -0.28 -11.04
CA GLN A 63 -6.41 -1.68 -11.05
C GLN A 63 -6.91 -2.13 -9.67
N LEU A 64 -7.89 -1.39 -9.12
CA LEU A 64 -8.36 -1.54 -7.74
C LEU A 64 -8.90 -2.95 -7.42
N GLY A 65 -9.54 -3.62 -8.38
CA GLY A 65 -10.03 -4.99 -8.20
C GLY A 65 -8.89 -6.00 -7.99
N LEU A 66 -7.83 -5.90 -8.79
CA LEU A 66 -6.64 -6.73 -8.65
C LEU A 66 -5.89 -6.40 -7.37
N PHE A 67 -5.70 -5.12 -7.08
CA PHE A 67 -5.13 -4.66 -5.81
C PHE A 67 -5.87 -5.27 -4.61
N TYR A 68 -7.20 -5.18 -4.60
CA TYR A 68 -8.04 -5.75 -3.55
C TYR A 68 -7.84 -7.26 -3.40
N SER A 69 -7.86 -8.01 -4.50
CA SER A 69 -7.65 -9.46 -4.46
C SER A 69 -6.27 -9.82 -3.90
N GLU A 70 -5.24 -9.08 -4.30
CA GLU A 70 -3.86 -9.33 -3.91
C GLU A 70 -3.63 -9.06 -2.42
N VAL A 71 -4.06 -7.90 -1.92
CA VAL A 71 -3.91 -7.56 -0.50
C VAL A 71 -4.73 -8.48 0.40
N SER A 72 -5.87 -8.99 -0.10
CA SER A 72 -6.70 -9.97 0.61
C SER A 72 -5.98 -11.30 0.84
N THR A 73 -5.11 -11.73 -0.08
CA THR A 73 -4.29 -12.95 0.12
C THR A 73 -3.33 -12.83 1.32
N TYR A 74 -2.99 -11.60 1.73
CA TYR A 74 -2.12 -11.30 2.86
C TYR A 74 -2.89 -10.98 4.15
N GLY A 75 -4.21 -11.19 4.16
CA GLY A 75 -5.06 -10.93 5.32
C GLY A 75 -5.40 -9.45 5.53
N LEU A 76 -5.10 -8.58 4.55
CA LEU A 76 -5.51 -7.18 4.59
C LEU A 76 -6.94 -7.04 4.06
N LYS A 77 -7.79 -6.33 4.80
CA LYS A 77 -9.18 -6.09 4.42
C LYS A 77 -9.42 -4.61 4.15
N ILE A 78 -9.79 -4.27 2.92
CA ILE A 78 -10.27 -2.92 2.59
C ILE A 78 -11.71 -2.79 3.08
N SER A 79 -11.98 -1.74 3.84
CA SER A 79 -13.32 -1.45 4.33
C SER A 79 -14.10 -0.67 3.28
N VAL A 80 -14.99 -1.35 2.55
CA VAL A 80 -15.86 -0.75 1.53
C VAL A 80 -16.62 0.46 2.08
N LYS A 81 -17.10 0.39 3.33
CA LYS A 81 -17.81 1.49 3.98
C LYS A 81 -16.97 2.76 4.16
N LYS A 82 -15.65 2.62 4.31
CA LYS A 82 -14.71 3.75 4.47
C LYS A 82 -14.12 4.22 3.14
N THR A 83 -14.38 3.50 2.05
CA THR A 83 -13.79 3.77 0.74
C THR A 83 -14.84 4.40 -0.16
N GLU A 84 -14.58 5.63 -0.55
CA GLU A 84 -15.42 6.40 -1.46
C GLU A 84 -14.64 6.67 -2.75
N VAL A 85 -15.32 6.68 -3.88
CA VAL A 85 -14.73 6.92 -5.21
C VAL A 85 -15.34 8.13 -5.87
N MET A 86 -14.55 8.85 -6.66
CA MET A 86 -15.01 9.97 -7.46
C MET A 86 -14.31 9.88 -8.81
N SER A 87 -15.09 10.00 -9.89
CA SER A 87 -14.53 10.22 -11.22
C SER A 87 -14.20 11.70 -11.34
N LEU A 88 -13.05 12.07 -11.91
CA LEU A 88 -12.81 13.45 -12.29
C LEU A 88 -13.13 13.58 -13.77
N ASP A 89 -14.22 14.26 -14.09
CA ASP A 89 -14.68 14.45 -15.46
C ASP A 89 -14.56 15.94 -15.81
N THR A 90 -13.36 16.32 -16.22
CA THR A 90 -13.05 17.67 -16.69
C THR A 90 -13.59 17.95 -18.09
N LEU A 91 -14.03 16.91 -18.81
CA LEU A 91 -14.51 17.00 -20.19
C LEU A 91 -16.04 17.04 -20.30
N GLN A 92 -16.77 17.09 -19.18
CA GLN A 92 -18.24 17.10 -19.12
C GLN A 92 -18.88 15.90 -19.85
N THR A 93 -18.25 14.74 -19.78
CA THR A 93 -18.83 13.47 -20.21
C THR A 93 -19.80 12.95 -19.13
N ALA A 94 -20.92 13.66 -18.99
CA ALA A 94 -21.90 13.43 -17.96
C ALA A 94 -22.26 11.94 -17.77
N GLY A 95 -22.14 11.46 -16.53
CA GLY A 95 -23.11 10.50 -15.98
C GLY A 95 -22.75 9.02 -16.02
N PHE A 96 -21.53 8.61 -16.36
CA PHE A 96 -21.16 7.21 -16.17
C PHE A 96 -20.90 6.89 -14.69
N ALA A 97 -21.76 6.06 -14.11
CA ALA A 97 -21.49 5.42 -12.84
C ALA A 97 -20.24 4.54 -13.00
N LEU A 98 -19.21 4.77 -12.18
CA LEU A 98 -17.92 4.06 -12.28
C LEU A 98 -18.08 2.55 -12.08
N GLY A 99 -19.15 2.11 -11.39
CA GLY A 99 -19.47 0.70 -11.20
C GLY A 99 -18.38 -0.12 -10.49
N ILE A 100 -17.47 0.53 -9.75
CA ILE A 100 -16.32 -0.13 -9.14
C ILE A 100 -16.80 -1.00 -7.97
N SER A 101 -16.56 -2.31 -8.07
CA SER A 101 -16.86 -3.27 -7.02
C SER A 101 -15.60 -3.88 -6.42
N LEU A 102 -15.54 -4.01 -5.10
CA LEU A 102 -14.50 -4.73 -4.37
C LEU A 102 -15.11 -5.95 -3.68
N GLY A 103 -14.67 -7.16 -4.07
CA GLY A 103 -15.16 -8.39 -3.44
C GLY A 103 -16.67 -8.62 -3.56
N GLY A 104 -17.32 -8.03 -4.58
CA GLY A 104 -18.77 -8.08 -4.80
C GLY A 104 -19.54 -6.86 -4.30
N ASP A 105 -18.95 -6.05 -3.43
CA ASP A 105 -19.59 -4.83 -2.91
C ASP A 105 -19.23 -3.62 -3.76
N THR A 106 -20.23 -2.84 -4.18
CA THR A 106 -20.02 -1.60 -4.95
C THR A 106 -19.54 -0.46 -4.05
N LEU A 107 -18.48 0.24 -4.46
CA LEU A 107 -17.99 1.41 -3.75
C LEU A 107 -18.94 2.60 -3.91
N LYS A 108 -19.07 3.40 -2.85
CA LYS A 108 -19.88 4.62 -2.87
C LYS A 108 -19.23 5.66 -3.77
N GLN A 109 -19.96 6.10 -4.80
CA GLN A 109 -19.54 7.20 -5.66
C GLN A 109 -19.95 8.55 -5.06
N LEU A 110 -19.07 9.53 -5.16
CA LEU A 110 -19.28 10.90 -4.71
C LEU A 110 -19.14 11.89 -5.85
N ASP A 111 -19.85 13.01 -5.73
CA ASP A 111 -19.72 14.17 -6.62
C ASP A 111 -18.74 15.22 -6.09
N LYS A 112 -18.48 15.20 -4.78
CA LYS A 112 -17.58 16.14 -4.09
C LYS A 112 -16.73 15.38 -3.11
N PHE A 113 -15.42 15.48 -3.28
CA PHE A 113 -14.45 14.92 -2.35
C PHE A 113 -14.02 15.99 -1.35
N ARG A 114 -14.14 15.71 -0.05
CA ARG A 114 -13.67 16.60 1.01
C ARG A 114 -12.39 16.05 1.59
N TYR A 115 -11.32 16.83 1.54
CA TYR A 115 -10.03 16.45 2.11
C TYR A 115 -9.40 17.61 2.88
N LEU A 116 -9.15 17.39 4.18
CA LEU A 116 -8.50 18.36 5.08
C LEU A 116 -9.08 19.79 5.01
N GLY A 117 -10.40 19.90 4.83
CA GLY A 117 -11.11 21.19 4.75
C GLY A 117 -11.25 21.75 3.34
N SER A 118 -10.53 21.22 2.36
CA SER A 118 -10.72 21.51 0.94
C SER A 118 -11.86 20.67 0.36
N ILE A 119 -12.53 21.20 -0.66
CA ILE A 119 -13.59 20.52 -1.41
C ILE A 119 -13.18 20.45 -2.88
N THR A 120 -13.04 19.25 -3.41
CA THR A 120 -12.79 19.00 -4.83
C THR A 120 -14.04 18.41 -5.46
N PRO A 121 -14.80 19.17 -6.26
CA PRO A 121 -15.93 18.64 -7.01
C PRO A 121 -15.48 17.84 -8.24
N ILE A 122 -16.36 16.95 -8.72
CA ILE A 122 -16.18 16.12 -9.93
C ILE A 122 -15.81 16.92 -11.18
N ARG A 123 -16.33 18.14 -11.32
CA ARG A 123 -16.08 19.02 -12.46
C ARG A 123 -14.77 19.80 -12.36
N GLY A 124 -14.09 19.73 -11.20
CA GLY A 124 -12.89 20.50 -10.93
C GLY A 124 -13.11 22.01 -10.79
N ASP A 125 -14.35 22.47 -10.59
CA ASP A 125 -14.65 23.87 -10.31
C ASP A 125 -14.19 24.28 -8.90
N LEU A 126 -13.73 25.52 -8.77
CA LEU A 126 -13.20 26.04 -7.50
C LEU A 126 -14.27 26.71 -6.64
N ASP A 127 -15.45 26.99 -7.19
CA ASP A 127 -16.50 27.75 -6.52
C ASP A 127 -16.94 27.10 -5.20
N ALA A 128 -17.08 25.77 -5.20
CA ALA A 128 -17.45 25.01 -4.00
C ALA A 128 -16.38 25.13 -2.89
N ASP A 129 -15.09 25.11 -3.25
CA ASP A 129 -13.99 25.25 -2.30
C ASP A 129 -13.89 26.68 -1.77
N ILE A 130 -13.93 27.67 -2.68
CA ILE A 130 -13.86 29.10 -2.35
C ILE A 130 -14.97 29.47 -1.37
N ASN A 131 -16.22 29.12 -1.69
CA ASN A 131 -17.36 29.41 -0.83
C ASN A 131 -17.23 28.75 0.55
N ASN A 132 -16.73 27.51 0.60
CA ASN A 132 -16.48 26.82 1.86
C ASN A 132 -15.39 27.50 2.70
N ARG A 133 -14.30 27.96 2.08
CA ARG A 133 -13.21 28.68 2.77
C ARG A 133 -13.65 30.05 3.27
N ILE A 134 -14.38 30.82 2.45
CA ILE A 134 -14.97 32.10 2.87
C ILE A 134 -15.89 31.87 4.08
N SER A 135 -16.81 30.90 3.98
CA SER A 135 -17.75 30.59 5.07
C SER A 135 -17.03 30.18 6.36
N ALA A 136 -15.99 29.33 6.27
CA ALA A 136 -15.20 28.90 7.42
C ALA A 136 -14.42 30.06 8.06
N ALA A 137 -13.86 30.95 7.24
CA ALA A 137 -13.16 32.15 7.71
C ALA A 137 -14.13 33.11 8.41
N SER A 138 -15.27 33.41 7.79
CA SER A 138 -16.31 34.25 8.39
C SER A 138 -16.82 33.68 9.72
N ALA A 139 -17.05 32.37 9.80
CA ALA A 139 -17.47 31.72 11.04
C ALA A 139 -16.39 31.79 12.13
N THR A 140 -15.12 31.64 11.77
CA THR A 140 -14.00 31.73 12.72
C THR A 140 -13.82 33.16 13.23
N PHE A 141 -13.90 34.14 12.32
CA PHE A 141 -13.84 35.56 12.66
C PHE A 141 -15.00 35.96 13.57
N GLY A 142 -16.24 35.56 13.25
CA GLY A 142 -17.40 35.84 14.10
C GLY A 142 -17.27 35.26 15.51
N LYS A 143 -16.67 34.05 15.65
CA LYS A 143 -16.37 33.47 16.97
C LYS A 143 -15.28 34.25 17.72
N LEU A 144 -14.28 34.77 17.01
CA LEU A 144 -13.22 35.59 17.59
C LEU A 144 -13.79 36.94 18.08
N GLU A 145 -14.59 37.59 17.24
CA GLU A 145 -15.28 38.86 17.56
C GLU A 145 -16.14 38.72 18.82
N GLN A 146 -16.95 37.65 18.91
CA GLN A 146 -17.76 37.37 20.10
C GLN A 146 -16.93 37.18 21.37
N ARG A 147 -15.69 36.68 21.26
CA ARG A 147 -14.81 36.44 22.40
C ARG A 147 -14.03 37.68 22.83
N LEU A 148 -13.63 38.52 21.87
CA LEU A 148 -12.72 39.65 22.14
C LEU A 148 -13.44 40.99 22.28
N LEU A 149 -14.59 41.17 21.63
CA LEU A 149 -15.28 42.48 21.55
C LEU A 149 -16.56 42.56 22.38
N ARG A 150 -16.93 41.49 23.11
CA ARG A 150 -18.09 41.47 24.01
C ARG A 150 -17.71 41.37 25.50
N THR A 151 -16.46 41.68 25.86
CA THR A 151 -16.07 42.05 27.24
C THR A 151 -16.34 43.51 27.48
#